data_AF-A0A962VRD5-F1
#
_entry.id   AF-A0A962VRD5-F1
#
_cell.length_a   1.000
_cell.length_b   1.000
_cell.length_c   1.000
_cell.angle_alpha   90.00
_cell.angle_beta   90.00
_cell.angle_gamma   90.00
#
_symmetry.space_group_name_H-M   'P 1'
#
loop_
_entity.id
_entity.type
_entity.pdbx_description
1 polymer ?
#
loop_
_entity_poly.entity_id
_entity_poly.type
_entity_poly.pdbx_seq_one_letter_code
_entity_poly.pdbx_strand_id
1 'polypeptide(L)'
;MQFTDAQLSQWLADFFWPLLRIGAMMMAAPIFSIRQIPVRFRMLLAVLITFVVQPVLPASPVVYVFSSDAFLIAVQQLGIGAALGFMMQMVFNALIFGGQVMAYSMGLGFATMMDPANGVQVPVVAQFWLIL
;
A
#
# COMPACT_ATOMS: atom_id res chain seq x y z
N MET A 1 6.04 -29.06 -28.60
CA MET A 1 5.03 -28.82 -27.54
C MET A 1 4.18 -27.66 -28.02
N GLN A 2 2.92 -27.91 -28.39
CA GLN A 2 2.00 -26.85 -28.81
C GLN A 2 1.42 -26.24 -27.52
N PHE A 3 1.79 -25.01 -27.21
CA PHE A 3 1.17 -24.26 -26.11
C PHE A 3 -0.25 -23.90 -26.55
N THR A 4 -1.26 -24.35 -25.80
CA THR A 4 -2.65 -23.96 -26.05
C THR A 4 -2.88 -22.54 -25.53
N ASP A 5 -3.64 -21.71 -26.25
CA ASP A 5 -3.93 -20.33 -25.84
C ASP A 5 -4.55 -20.25 -24.43
N ALA A 6 -5.30 -21.28 -24.04
CA ALA A 6 -5.86 -21.44 -22.71
C ALA A 6 -4.78 -21.54 -21.62
N GLN A 7 -3.68 -22.27 -21.85
CA GLN A 7 -2.58 -22.40 -20.88
C GLN A 7 -1.84 -21.08 -20.71
N LEU A 8 -1.63 -20.34 -21.80
CA LEU A 8 -0.98 -19.03 -21.76
C LEU A 8 -1.85 -18.01 -21.02
N SER A 9 -3.17 -18.05 -21.23
CA SER A 9 -4.11 -17.19 -20.50
C SER A 9 -4.16 -17.49 -19.00
N GLN A 10 -4.01 -18.75 -18.61
CA GLN A 10 -4.00 -19.16 -17.21
C GLN A 10 -2.74 -18.67 -16.48
N TRP A 11 -1.56 -18.83 -17.07
CA TRP A 11 -0.32 -18.31 -16.48
C TRP A 11 -0.33 -16.78 -16.35
N LEU A 12 -0.92 -16.09 -17.34
CA LEU A 12 -1.11 -14.64 -17.28
C LEU A 12 -2.06 -14.26 -16.14
N ALA A 13 -3.20 -14.94 -16.01
CA ALA A 13 -4.17 -14.69 -14.94
C ALA A 13 -3.56 -14.92 -13.55
N ASP A 14 -2.84 -16.02 -13.36
CA ASP A 14 -2.19 -16.38 -12.10
C ASP A 14 -1.19 -15.32 -11.62
N PHE A 15 -0.53 -14.63 -12.54
CA PHE A 15 0.36 -13.53 -12.20
C PHE A 15 -0.35 -12.18 -12.08
N PHE A 16 -1.31 -11.90 -12.97
CA PHE A 16 -1.93 -10.59 -13.11
C PHE A 16 -2.86 -10.23 -11.95
N TRP A 17 -3.68 -11.17 -11.46
CA TRP A 17 -4.62 -10.87 -10.37
C TRP A 17 -3.92 -10.55 -9.04
N PRO A 18 -2.94 -11.34 -8.57
CA PRO A 18 -2.22 -11.02 -7.35
C PRO A 18 -1.37 -9.75 -7.51
N LEU A 19 -0.81 -9.50 -8.70
CA LEU A 19 -0.07 -8.26 -8.99
C LEU A 19 -0.94 -7.01 -8.82
N LEU A 20 -2.18 -7.03 -9.35
CA LEU A 20 -3.11 -5.91 -9.18
C LEU A 20 -3.44 -5.65 -7.70
N ARG A 21 -3.71 -6.72 -6.94
CA ARG A 21 -4.04 -6.61 -5.50
C ARG A 21 -2.84 -6.08 -4.68
N ILE A 22 -1.67 -6.67 -4.86
CA ILE A 22 -0.44 -6.30 -4.14
C ILE A 22 0.02 -4.90 -4.56
N GLY A 23 -0.04 -4.58 -5.86
CA GLY A 23 0.27 -3.26 -6.39
C GLY A 23 -0.63 -2.18 -5.80
N ALA A 24 -1.96 -2.40 -5.78
CA ALA A 24 -2.90 -1.47 -5.15
C ALA A 24 -2.64 -1.29 -3.65
N MET A 25 -2.39 -2.39 -2.93
CA MET A 25 -2.04 -2.34 -1.51
C MET A 25 -0.75 -1.56 -1.27
N MET A 26 0.30 -1.76 -2.06
CA MET A 26 1.58 -1.06 -1.92
C MET A 26 1.48 0.43 -2.24
N MET A 27 0.59 0.83 -3.17
CA MET A 27 0.34 2.25 -3.43
C MET A 27 -0.39 2.95 -2.28
N ALA A 28 -1.28 2.22 -1.60
CA ALA A 28 -2.05 2.75 -0.47
C ALA A 28 -1.32 2.61 0.89
N ALA A 29 -0.41 1.66 1.06
CA ALA A 29 0.28 1.46 2.34
C ALA A 29 1.21 2.64 2.70
N PRO A 30 1.06 3.26 3.89
CA PRO A 30 1.79 4.48 4.26
C PRO A 30 3.30 4.27 4.40
N ILE A 31 3.74 3.09 4.90
CA ILE A 31 5.16 2.72 5.06
C ILE A 31 5.93 2.84 3.74
N PHE A 32 5.33 2.37 2.65
CA PHE A 32 5.95 2.41 1.32
C PHE A 32 5.62 3.69 0.55
N SER A 33 4.77 4.56 1.09
CA SER A 33 4.35 5.83 0.50
C SER A 33 5.13 7.03 1.05
N ILE A 34 6.26 6.80 1.71
CA ILE A 34 7.20 7.86 2.08
C ILE A 34 7.75 8.48 0.79
N ARG A 35 7.75 9.81 0.70
CA ARG A 35 8.17 10.61 -0.47
C ARG A 35 9.58 10.27 -0.99
N GLN A 36 10.38 9.57 -0.19
CA GLN A 36 11.74 9.12 -0.50
C GLN A 36 11.76 7.87 -1.41
N ILE A 37 10.69 7.08 -1.49
CA ILE A 37 10.64 5.88 -2.34
C ILE A 37 9.97 6.22 -3.68
N PRO A 38 10.70 6.19 -4.81
CA PRO A 38 10.10 6.47 -6.12
C PRO A 38 9.09 5.40 -6.49
N VAL A 39 8.03 5.80 -7.20
CA VAL A 39 6.93 4.90 -7.62
C VAL A 39 7.45 3.66 -8.36
N ARG A 40 8.52 3.83 -9.15
CA ARG A 40 9.18 2.74 -9.89
C ARG A 40 9.70 1.63 -8.97
N PHE A 41 10.30 1.98 -7.84
CA PHE A 41 10.82 1.01 -6.89
C PHE A 41 9.69 0.24 -6.20
N ARG A 42 8.58 0.92 -5.87
CA ARG A 42 7.38 0.26 -5.30
C ARG A 42 6.76 -0.74 -6.27
N MET A 43 6.68 -0.38 -7.55
CA MET A 43 6.18 -1.29 -8.58
C MET A 43 7.09 -2.52 -8.74
N LEU A 44 8.42 -2.31 -8.69
CA LEU A 44 9.39 -3.40 -8.77
C LEU A 44 9.27 -4.34 -7.55
N LEU A 45 9.12 -3.78 -6.35
CA LEU A 45 8.84 -4.56 -5.14
C LEU A 45 7.51 -5.31 -5.24
N ALA A 46 6.45 -4.70 -5.75
CA ALA A 46 5.16 -5.37 -5.93
C ALA A 46 5.30 -6.59 -6.85
N VAL A 47 6.01 -6.45 -7.97
CA VAL A 47 6.31 -7.54 -8.90
C VAL A 47 7.12 -8.65 -8.22
N LEU A 48 8.15 -8.30 -7.45
CA LEU A 48 8.96 -9.28 -6.71
C LEU A 48 8.14 -10.04 -5.67
N ILE A 49 7.31 -9.34 -4.89
CA ILE A 49 6.43 -9.95 -3.89
C ILE A 49 5.43 -10.88 -4.60
N THR A 50 4.83 -10.44 -5.71
CA THR A 50 3.93 -11.30 -6.49
C THR A 50 4.64 -12.56 -6.96
N PHE A 51 5.87 -12.47 -7.45
CA PHE A 51 6.64 -13.62 -7.90
C PHE A 51 6.93 -14.63 -6.76
N VAL A 52 7.22 -14.14 -5.56
CA VAL A 52 7.46 -14.98 -4.37
C VAL A 52 6.17 -15.63 -3.85
N VAL A 53 5.04 -14.92 -3.90
CA VAL A 53 3.77 -15.41 -3.36
C VAL A 53 3.03 -16.32 -4.35
N GLN A 54 3.23 -16.14 -5.66
CA GLN A 54 2.57 -16.91 -6.73
C GLN A 54 2.56 -18.45 -6.51
N PRO A 55 3.65 -19.13 -6.13
CA PRO A 55 3.63 -20.59 -5.93
C PRO A 55 2.78 -21.04 -4.73
N VAL A 56 2.39 -20.14 -3.84
CA VAL A 56 1.57 -20.43 -2.64
C VAL A 56 0.07 -20.23 -2.94
N LEU A 57 -0.28 -19.48 -3.98
CA LEU A 57 -1.68 -19.23 -4.33
C LEU A 57 -2.30 -20.44 -5.07
N PRO A 58 -3.57 -20.77 -4.80
CA PRO A 58 -4.32 -21.70 -5.64
C PRO A 58 -4.51 -21.13 -7.05
N ALA A 59 -4.65 -22.01 -8.04
CA ALA A 59 -4.87 -21.62 -9.43
C ALA A 59 -6.08 -20.68 -9.57
N SER A 60 -5.87 -19.58 -10.28
CA SER A 60 -6.89 -18.57 -10.51
C SER A 60 -7.93 -19.10 -11.51
N PRO A 61 -9.21 -18.66 -11.41
CA PRO A 61 -10.19 -19.00 -12.42
C PRO A 61 -9.71 -18.52 -13.80
N VAL A 62 -9.77 -19.43 -14.79
CA VAL A 62 -9.36 -19.17 -16.17
C VAL A 62 -10.40 -18.27 -16.82
N VAL A 63 -10.28 -16.97 -16.57
CA VAL A 63 -11.06 -15.94 -17.26
C VAL A 63 -10.15 -15.31 -18.29
N TYR A 64 -10.59 -15.27 -19.55
CA TYR A 64 -9.91 -14.52 -20.59
C TYR A 64 -9.73 -13.08 -20.11
N VAL A 65 -8.49 -12.63 -20.02
CA VAL A 65 -8.10 -11.31 -19.46
C VAL A 65 -8.80 -10.14 -20.18
N PHE A 66 -9.26 -10.35 -21.42
CA PHE A 66 -9.97 -9.39 -22.25
C PHE A 66 -11.51 -9.53 -22.25
N SER A 67 -12.08 -10.35 -21.37
CA SER A 67 -13.55 -10.47 -21.22
C SER A 67 -14.11 -9.36 -20.31
N SER A 68 -15.40 -9.03 -20.46
CA SER A 68 -16.13 -8.12 -19.56
C SER A 68 -16.05 -8.56 -18.10
N ASP A 69 -16.01 -9.87 -17.86
CA ASP A 69 -15.91 -10.45 -16.51
C ASP A 69 -14.53 -10.18 -15.88
N ALA A 70 -13.47 -10.15 -16.69
CA ALA A 70 -12.12 -9.83 -16.21
C ALA A 70 -12.02 -8.38 -15.71
N PHE A 71 -12.75 -7.45 -16.34
CA PHE A 71 -12.79 -6.07 -15.87
C PHE A 71 -13.41 -5.96 -14.46
N LEU A 72 -14.52 -6.65 -14.21
CA LEU A 72 -15.16 -6.68 -12.89
C LEU A 72 -14.24 -7.28 -11.82
N ILE A 73 -13.55 -8.38 -12.15
CA ILE A 73 -12.56 -9.00 -11.25
C ILE A 73 -11.40 -8.02 -10.99
N ALA A 74 -10.91 -7.31 -11.99
CA ALA A 74 -9.82 -6.34 -11.83
C ALA A 74 -10.19 -5.23 -10.84
N VAL A 75 -11.39 -4.66 -10.99
CA VAL A 75 -11.92 -3.64 -10.08
C VAL A 75 -12.05 -4.21 -8.66
N GLN A 76 -12.54 -5.45 -8.52
CA GLN A 76 -12.63 -6.10 -7.22
C GLN A 76 -11.24 -6.29 -6.57
N GLN A 77 -10.22 -6.75 -7.33
CA GLN A 77 -8.87 -6.94 -6.79
C GLN A 77 -8.21 -5.62 -6.39
N LEU A 78 -8.39 -4.57 -7.21
CA LEU A 78 -7.93 -3.22 -6.90
C LEU A 78 -8.64 -2.67 -5.65
N GLY A 79 -9.95 -2.88 -5.54
CA GLY A 79 -10.75 -2.47 -4.38
C GLY A 79 -10.29 -3.15 -3.09
N ILE A 80 -10.05 -4.47 -3.12
CA ILE A 80 -9.52 -5.22 -1.97
C ILE A 80 -8.13 -4.70 -1.58
N GLY A 81 -7.23 -4.53 -2.55
CA GLY A 81 -5.88 -4.01 -2.29
C GLY A 81 -5.91 -2.60 -1.69
N ALA A 82 -6.74 -1.72 -2.25
CA ALA A 82 -6.92 -0.36 -1.74
C ALA A 82 -7.52 -0.33 -0.33
N ALA A 83 -8.51 -1.18 -0.04
CA ALA A 83 -9.11 -1.29 1.30
C ALA A 83 -8.10 -1.76 2.35
N LEU A 84 -7.28 -2.76 2.02
CA LEU A 84 -6.19 -3.22 2.90
C LEU A 84 -5.17 -2.11 3.18
N GLY A 85 -4.75 -1.39 2.14
CA GLY A 85 -3.84 -0.25 2.31
C GLY A 85 -4.46 0.90 3.11
N PHE A 86 -5.74 1.18 2.92
CA PHE A 86 -6.48 2.20 3.68
C PHE A 86 -6.59 1.84 5.17
N MET A 87 -6.87 0.58 5.51
CA MET A 87 -6.85 0.13 6.91
C MET A 87 -5.47 0.34 7.54
N MET A 88 -4.40 0.10 6.80
CA MET A 88 -3.05 0.35 7.27
C MET A 88 -2.81 1.86 7.51
N GLN A 89 -3.29 2.73 6.61
CA GLN A 89 -3.25 4.19 6.83
C GLN A 89 -3.97 4.61 8.12
N MET A 90 -5.14 4.03 8.40
CA MET A 90 -5.88 4.34 9.63
C MET A 90 -5.08 4.00 10.90
N VAL A 91 -4.40 2.85 10.93
CA VAL A 91 -3.56 2.45 12.07
C VAL A 91 -2.41 3.43 12.28
N PHE A 92 -1.68 3.79 11.21
CA PHE A 92 -0.58 4.75 11.31
C PHE A 92 -1.07 6.16 11.71
N ASN A 93 -2.19 6.61 11.15
CA ASN A 93 -2.78 7.89 11.53
C ASN A 93 -3.21 7.91 13.01
N ALA A 94 -3.73 6.79 13.54
CA ALA A 94 -4.06 6.68 14.95
C ALA A 94 -2.82 6.80 15.86
N LEU A 95 -1.69 6.20 15.46
CA LEU A 95 -0.41 6.34 16.17
C LEU A 95 0.11 7.78 16.14
N ILE A 96 0.11 8.42 14.97
CA ILE A 96 0.53 9.82 14.81
C ILE A 96 -0.36 10.74 15.66
N PHE A 97 -1.68 10.54 15.61
CA PHE A 97 -2.63 11.31 16.39
C PHE A 97 -2.42 11.11 17.90
N GLY A 98 -2.19 9.86 18.35
CA GLY A 98 -1.84 9.57 19.74
C GLY A 98 -0.57 10.28 20.19
N GLY A 99 0.47 10.27 19.36
CA GLY A 99 1.72 11.00 19.60
C GLY A 99 1.53 12.51 19.69
N GLN A 100 0.67 13.08 18.84
CA GLN A 100 0.32 14.50 18.87
C GLN A 100 -0.43 14.87 20.16
N VAL A 101 -1.42 14.07 20.57
CA VAL A 101 -2.17 14.28 21.82
C VAL A 101 -1.22 14.25 23.04
N MET A 102 -0.29 13.31 23.07
CA MET A 102 0.75 13.27 24.11
C MET A 102 1.63 14.52 24.09
N ALA A 103 2.11 14.95 22.92
CA ALA A 103 2.93 16.16 22.79
C ALA A 103 2.21 17.43 23.26
N TYR A 104 0.90 17.55 22.98
CA TYR A 104 0.07 18.64 23.50
C TYR A 104 -0.03 18.61 25.03
N SER A 105 -0.21 17.43 25.62
CA SER A 105 -0.28 17.28 27.08
C SER A 105 1.03 17.60 27.81
N MET A 106 2.18 17.45 27.15
CA MET A 106 3.51 17.80 27.67
C MET A 106 3.81 19.32 27.62
N GLY A 107 2.86 20.14 27.15
CA GLY A 107 3.01 21.59 27.08
C GLY A 107 3.82 22.10 25.89
N LEU A 108 4.26 21.22 24.98
CA LEU A 108 4.97 21.61 23.75
C LEU A 108 4.07 22.36 22.75
N GLY A 109 2.74 22.27 22.91
CA GLY A 109 1.77 23.10 22.17
C GLY A 109 1.80 24.59 22.52
N PHE A 110 2.38 24.97 23.66
CA PHE A 110 2.56 26.38 24.03
C PHE A 110 3.72 27.04 23.25
N ALA A 111 4.74 26.27 22.85
CA ALA A 111 5.83 26.76 22.02
C ALA A 111 5.35 27.17 20.61
N THR A 112 4.37 26.44 20.05
CA THR A 112 3.76 26.78 18.74
C THR A 112 2.84 28.01 18.78
N MET A 113 2.32 28.38 19.96
CA MET A 113 1.52 29.60 20.14
C MET A 113 2.37 30.85 20.39
N MET A 114 3.55 30.70 20.99
CA MET A 114 4.43 31.81 21.38
C MET A 114 5.41 32.26 20.30
N ASP A 115 5.77 31.39 19.35
CA ASP A 115 6.59 31.77 18.18
C ASP A 115 6.18 31.03 16.90
N PRO A 116 5.17 31.54 16.16
CA PRO A 116 4.79 31.00 14.85
C PRO A 116 5.85 31.26 13.76
N ALA A 117 6.81 32.15 14.00
CA ALA A 117 7.73 32.68 12.98
C ALA A 117 9.03 31.86 12.88
N ASN A 118 9.51 31.23 13.97
CA ASN A 118 10.78 30.47 13.99
C ASN A 118 10.67 28.94 13.89
N GLY A 119 9.50 28.39 13.54
CA GLY A 119 9.46 27.20 12.67
C GLY A 119 9.94 25.84 13.20
N VAL A 120 9.81 25.52 14.49
CA VAL A 120 9.88 24.11 14.95
C VAL A 120 8.53 23.43 14.67
N GLN A 121 8.21 23.26 13.39
CA GLN A 121 6.91 22.76 12.90
C GLN A 121 6.73 21.25 13.02
N VAL A 122 7.68 20.53 13.59
CA VAL A 122 7.53 19.09 13.86
C VAL A 122 7.81 18.85 15.34
N PRO A 123 6.78 18.57 16.17
CA PRO A 123 7.02 18.13 17.52
C PRO A 123 7.89 16.86 17.45
N VAL A 124 9.10 16.95 18.01
CA VAL A 124 10.13 15.89 17.97
C VAL A 124 9.58 14.53 18.45
N VAL A 125 8.61 14.56 19.36
CA VAL A 125 7.89 13.39 19.87
C VAL A 125 7.06 12.67 18.79
N ALA A 126 6.43 13.41 17.87
CA ALA A 126 5.66 12.83 16.77
C ALA A 126 6.58 12.18 15.72
N GLN A 127 7.75 12.75 15.48
CA GLN A 127 8.76 12.15 14.61
C GLN A 127 9.42 10.92 15.25
N PHE A 128 9.62 10.93 16.58
CA PHE A 128 10.12 9.78 17.32
C PHE A 128 9.18 8.58 17.24
N TRP A 129 7.87 8.78 17.43
CA TRP A 129 6.84 7.72 17.27
C TRP A 129 6.66 7.21 15.83
N LEU A 130 7.16 7.93 14.84
CA LEU A 130 7.11 7.52 13.43
C LEU A 130 8.32 6.65 13.05
N ILE A 131 9.45 6.80 13.76
CA ILE A 131 10.70 6.08 13.50
C ILE A 131 10.79 4.76 14.28
N LEU A 132 10.17 4.69 15.45
CA LEU A 132 10.17 3.54 16.36
C LEU A 132 8.96 2.63 16.12
#